data_AF-A0A5C7J1L0-F1
#
_entry.id   AF-A0A5C7J1L0-F1
#
_cell.length_a   1.000
_cell.length_b   1.000
_cell.length_c   1.000
_cell.angle_alpha   90.00
_cell.angle_beta   90.00
_cell.angle_gamma   90.00
#
_symmetry.space_group_name_H-M   'P 1'
#
loop_
_entity.id
_entity.type
_entity.pdbx_description
1 polymer ?
#
loop_
_entity_poly.entity_id
_entity_poly.type
_entity_poly.pdbx_seq_one_letter_code
_entity_poly.pdbx_strand_id
1 'polypeptide(L)'
;MLFLRLVFGSIFIVCCLTTLSNEASLPNAEVEALESIGRTLGKTKWNFNETCIQGNGRLDQPSPKFKESYVDNVTCDCSFNNNTICHVIHILLKGQGLSGTLPLNLTSLPFLQEIDLTRNYLNGTIPRGWGSSTRLIKM
;
A
#
# COMPACT_ATOMS: atom_id res chain seq x y z
N MET A 1 23.81 53.99 13.04
CA MET A 1 22.65 54.14 12.13
C MET A 1 22.66 53.00 11.15
N LEU A 2 21.58 52.21 11.15
CA LEU A 2 20.95 51.57 9.98
C LEU A 2 21.87 50.69 9.10
N PHE A 3 21.75 49.36 8.98
CA PHE A 3 20.65 48.43 9.23
C PHE A 3 21.26 47.05 9.53
N LEU A 4 21.28 46.63 10.79
CA LEU A 4 20.48 45.51 11.29
C LEU A 4 19.16 45.27 10.52
N ARG A 5 19.21 44.73 9.28
CA ARG A 5 18.17 43.95 8.56
C ARG A 5 18.87 43.42 7.28
N LEU A 6 19.33 42.19 7.20
CA LEU A 6 18.56 41.08 6.62
C LEU A 6 19.36 39.77 6.81
N VAL A 7 19.80 39.48 8.04
CA VAL A 7 20.23 38.12 8.43
C VAL A 7 18.99 37.29 8.77
N PHE A 8 18.02 37.25 7.85
CA PHE A 8 16.81 36.41 7.91
C PHE A 8 16.23 36.38 6.51
N GLY A 9 16.73 35.51 5.64
CA GLY A 9 16.21 35.47 4.27
C GLY A 9 16.90 34.55 3.29
N SER A 10 17.47 33.42 3.72
CA SER A 10 17.94 32.40 2.77
C SER A 10 18.10 31.01 3.40
N ILE A 11 17.24 30.63 4.35
CA ILE A 11 17.16 29.26 4.88
C ILE A 11 16.11 28.40 4.14
N PHE A 12 15.34 28.97 3.21
CA PHE A 12 14.32 28.22 2.47
C PHE A 12 14.31 28.61 1.01
N ILE A 13 15.35 28.23 0.26
CA ILE A 13 15.21 28.13 -1.20
C ILE A 13 15.77 26.78 -1.62
N VAL A 14 14.86 25.81 -1.65
CA VAL A 14 14.77 24.80 -2.71
C VAL A 14 15.96 23.84 -2.73
N CYS A 15 16.02 22.98 -1.70
CA CYS A 15 16.38 21.59 -1.97
C CYS A 15 15.20 20.91 -2.69
N CYS A 16 14.91 21.40 -3.89
CA CYS A 16 14.18 20.64 -4.91
C CYS A 16 15.26 20.05 -5.81
N LEU A 17 16.19 19.34 -5.17
CA LEU A 17 16.61 18.07 -5.73
C LEU A 17 15.34 17.23 -5.71
N THR A 18 14.48 17.42 -6.72
CA THR A 18 13.72 16.29 -7.20
C THR A 18 14.81 15.30 -7.54
N THR A 19 14.97 14.31 -6.66
CA THR A 19 15.64 13.10 -7.09
C THR A 19 14.88 12.72 -8.35
N LEU A 20 15.52 12.83 -9.51
CA LEU A 20 15.13 12.07 -10.68
C LEU A 20 15.45 10.61 -10.35
N SER A 21 14.75 10.07 -9.36
CA SER A 21 14.58 8.66 -9.24
C SER A 21 13.51 8.36 -10.28
N ASN A 22 13.91 7.72 -11.37
CA ASN A 22 13.00 6.90 -12.17
C ASN A 22 12.64 5.67 -11.34
N GLU A 23 12.17 5.87 -10.12
CA GLU A 23 11.71 4.81 -9.24
C GLU A 23 10.27 4.50 -9.62
N ALA A 24 10.01 3.21 -9.85
CA ALA A 24 8.68 2.72 -10.12
C ALA A 24 7.75 3.14 -8.97
N SER A 25 6.59 3.71 -9.29
CA SER A 25 5.68 4.26 -8.29
C SER A 25 4.24 3.78 -8.48
N LEU A 26 3.52 3.67 -7.37
CA LEU A 26 2.09 3.40 -7.39
C LEU A 26 1.33 4.67 -7.82
N PRO A 27 0.26 4.55 -8.64
CA PRO A 27 -0.66 5.64 -8.87
C PRO A 27 -1.28 6.14 -7.55
N ASN A 28 -1.45 7.46 -7.42
CA ASN A 28 -2.03 8.07 -6.20
C ASN A 28 -3.36 7.44 -5.80
N ALA A 29 -4.20 7.07 -6.76
CA ALA A 29 -5.49 6.42 -6.50
C ALA A 29 -5.34 5.06 -5.77
N GLU A 30 -4.29 4.29 -6.08
CA GLU A 30 -4.02 3.03 -5.38
C GLU A 30 -3.43 3.27 -4.00
N VAL A 31 -2.61 4.31 -3.83
CA VAL A 31 -2.11 4.73 -2.51
C VAL A 31 -3.26 5.12 -1.59
N GLU A 32 -4.18 5.96 -2.07
CA GLU A 32 -5.38 6.36 -1.33
C GLU A 32 -6.30 5.16 -1.01
N ALA A 33 -6.43 4.22 -1.96
CA ALA A 33 -7.18 2.99 -1.76
C ALA A 33 -6.56 2.12 -0.67
N LEU A 34 -5.25 1.93 -0.69
CA LEU A 34 -4.51 1.18 0.33
C LEU A 34 -4.68 1.82 1.72
N GLU A 35 -4.55 3.14 1.84
CA GLU A 35 -4.79 3.85 3.10
C GLU A 35 -6.21 3.64 3.62
N SER A 36 -7.20 3.77 2.73
CA SER A 36 -8.61 3.55 3.07
C SER A 36 -8.85 2.12 3.55
N ILE A 37 -8.31 1.12 2.84
CA ILE A 37 -8.38 -0.29 3.20
C ILE A 37 -7.74 -0.53 4.57
N GLY A 38 -6.54 0.02 4.82
CA GLY A 38 -5.86 -0.10 6.11
C GLY A 38 -6.72 0.43 7.26
N ARG A 39 -7.34 1.61 7.09
CA ARG A 39 -8.26 2.19 8.08
C ARG A 39 -9.48 1.29 8.29
N THR A 40 -10.11 0.82 7.22
CA THR A 40 -11.31 -0.03 7.30
C THR A 40 -11.04 -1.37 7.99
N LEU A 41 -9.86 -1.96 7.77
CA LEU A 41 -9.45 -3.20 8.41
C LEU A 41 -8.99 -3.03 9.87
N GLY A 42 -8.84 -1.79 10.35
CA GLY A 42 -8.27 -1.50 11.67
C GLY A 42 -6.75 -1.65 11.74
N LYS A 43 -6.06 -1.66 10.60
CA LYS A 43 -4.59 -1.77 10.50
C LYS A 43 -3.96 -0.38 10.57
N THR A 44 -3.84 0.18 11.78
CA THR A 44 -3.46 1.59 12.03
C THR A 44 -1.96 1.89 11.98
N LYS A 45 -1.10 0.86 12.00
CA LYS A 45 0.37 1.01 11.99
C LYS A 45 1.00 0.61 10.65
N TRP A 46 0.24 0.69 9.56
CA TRP A 46 0.67 0.24 8.24
C TRP A 46 1.44 1.34 7.50
N ASN A 47 2.70 1.09 7.13
CA ASN A 47 3.46 1.99 6.25
C ASN A 47 3.46 1.44 4.81
N PHE A 48 2.55 1.94 3.98
CA PHE A 48 2.39 1.51 2.58
C PHE A 48 3.48 2.05 1.66
N ASN A 49 4.09 3.18 2.03
CA ASN A 49 5.05 3.88 1.19
C ASN A 49 6.30 3.03 0.92
N GLU A 50 6.66 2.15 1.86
CA GLU A 50 7.84 1.28 1.71
C GLU A 50 7.53 -0.03 0.99
N THR A 51 6.26 -0.46 0.95
CA THR A 51 5.89 -1.81 0.48
C THR A 51 5.93 -2.01 -1.04
N CYS A 52 5.85 -0.93 -1.83
CA CYS A 52 5.82 -1.02 -3.29
C CYS A 52 6.82 -0.09 -4.01
N ILE A 53 7.66 0.65 -3.29
CA ILE A 53 8.65 1.58 -3.87
C ILE A 53 10.03 0.93 -4.04
N GLN A 54 10.36 -0.12 -3.28
CA GLN A 54 11.69 -0.74 -3.33
C GLN A 54 11.81 -1.97 -4.24
N GLY A 55 10.78 -2.31 -5.03
CA GLY A 55 10.84 -3.41 -6.02
C GLY A 55 11.00 -4.82 -5.40
N ASN A 56 10.94 -4.92 -4.08
CA ASN A 56 11.10 -6.12 -3.31
C ASN A 56 10.01 -6.17 -2.24
N GLY A 57 8.75 -6.29 -2.66
CA GLY A 57 7.63 -6.72 -1.81
C GLY A 57 7.86 -8.17 -1.32
N ARG A 58 8.91 -8.35 -0.53
CA ARG A 58 9.42 -9.63 -0.02
C ARG A 58 9.88 -9.40 1.40
N LEU A 59 8.92 -9.14 2.28
CA LEU A 59 9.07 -9.59 3.65
C LEU A 59 8.92 -11.11 3.59
N ASP A 60 10.08 -11.77 3.67
CA ASP A 60 10.31 -13.14 4.10
C ASP A 60 10.83 -14.17 3.09
N GLN A 61 12.08 -14.57 3.32
CA GLN A 61 12.57 -15.91 2.96
C GLN A 61 11.80 -16.98 3.75
N PRO A 62 11.58 -18.16 3.16
CA PRO A 62 10.82 -19.24 3.79
C PRO A 62 11.64 -20.00 4.82
N SER A 63 11.09 -20.13 6.03
CA SER A 63 11.24 -21.28 6.96
C SER A 63 10.47 -20.97 8.26
N PRO A 64 9.99 -21.94 9.07
CA PRO A 64 9.54 -23.31 8.83
C PRO A 64 8.05 -23.50 9.27
N LYS A 65 7.17 -24.07 8.42
CA LYS A 65 5.78 -24.59 8.68
C LYS A 65 4.73 -23.74 9.45
N PHE A 66 5.09 -22.80 10.32
CA PHE A 66 4.21 -21.92 11.09
C PHE A 66 3.95 -20.57 10.40
N LYS A 67 4.68 -20.24 9.32
CA LYS A 67 4.56 -18.95 8.63
C LYS A 67 3.31 -18.81 7.76
N GLU A 68 2.64 -19.92 7.43
CA GLU A 68 1.36 -19.87 6.70
C GLU A 68 0.20 -19.33 7.56
N SER A 69 0.32 -19.27 8.88
CA SER A 69 -0.78 -18.79 9.75
C SER A 69 -0.80 -17.29 9.97
N TYR A 70 0.32 -16.61 9.74
CA TYR A 70 0.47 -15.18 9.94
C TYR A 70 1.21 -14.60 8.73
N VAL A 71 0.51 -13.81 7.92
CA VAL A 71 1.07 -13.17 6.71
C VAL A 71 0.73 -11.69 6.77
N ASP A 72 1.73 -10.84 6.55
CA ASP A 72 1.59 -9.38 6.44
C ASP A 72 2.36 -8.91 5.20
N ASN A 73 1.75 -9.04 4.03
CA ASN A 73 2.42 -8.75 2.77
C ASN A 73 1.49 -8.08 1.76
N VAL A 74 2.03 -7.05 1.10
CA VAL A 74 1.45 -6.46 -0.12
C VAL A 74 2.43 -6.69 -1.24
N THR A 75 1.93 -7.20 -2.36
CA THR A 75 2.75 -7.41 -3.55
C THR A 75 2.29 -6.46 -4.64
N CYS A 76 3.25 -5.79 -5.27
CA CYS A 76 3.03 -4.94 -6.43
C CYS A 76 3.74 -5.51 -7.66
N ASP A 77 3.12 -5.35 -8.83
CA ASP A 77 3.72 -5.60 -10.13
C ASP A 77 4.12 -4.26 -10.74
N CYS A 78 5.42 -4.07 -10.91
CA CYS A 78 6.02 -2.87 -11.48
C CYS A 78 6.53 -3.09 -12.91
N SER A 79 5.99 -4.06 -13.65
CA SER A 79 6.36 -4.29 -15.06
C SER A 79 5.70 -3.32 -16.03
N PHE A 80 4.88 -2.38 -15.54
CA PHE A 80 4.10 -1.46 -16.36
C PHE A 80 4.90 -0.23 -16.77
N ASN A 81 4.62 0.26 -17.99
CA ASN A 81 5.20 1.48 -18.55
C ASN A 81 6.74 1.57 -18.40
N ASN A 82 7.47 0.62 -19.00
CA ASN A 82 8.93 0.53 -18.89
C ASN A 82 9.43 0.51 -17.45
N ASN A 83 8.73 -0.23 -16.59
CA ASN A 83 9.03 -0.39 -15.18
C ASN A 83 8.96 0.89 -14.34
N THR A 84 8.13 1.85 -14.75
CA THR A 84 7.94 3.13 -14.01
C THR A 84 6.64 3.17 -13.21
N ILE A 85 5.69 2.30 -13.52
CA ILE A 85 4.39 2.25 -12.84
C ILE A 85 4.24 0.88 -12.16
N CYS A 86 3.84 0.92 -10.89
CA CYS A 86 3.48 -0.25 -10.11
C CYS A 86 1.96 -0.34 -9.94
N HIS A 87 1.45 -1.55 -9.82
CA HIS A 87 0.06 -1.81 -9.45
C HIS A 87 -0.01 -2.87 -8.35
N VAL A 88 -0.93 -2.71 -7.39
CA VAL A 88 -1.14 -3.70 -6.33
C VAL A 88 -1.80 -4.94 -6.92
N ILE A 89 -1.16 -6.09 -6.74
CA ILE A 89 -1.67 -7.38 -7.23
C ILE A 89 -2.13 -8.30 -6.11
N HIS A 90 -1.49 -8.29 -4.93
CA HIS A 90 -1.89 -9.13 -3.79
C HIS A 90 -1.89 -8.35 -2.49
N ILE A 91 -2.90 -8.59 -1.66
CA ILE A 91 -2.98 -8.13 -0.26
C ILE A 91 -3.18 -9.36 0.62
N LEU A 92 -2.14 -9.78 1.33
CA LEU A 92 -2.15 -10.98 2.16
C LEU A 92 -1.96 -10.57 3.62
N LEU A 93 -3.04 -10.53 4.39
CA LEU A 93 -3.08 -10.09 5.78
C LEU A 93 -3.66 -11.17 6.69
N LYS A 94 -3.13 -12.38 6.61
CA LYS A 94 -3.63 -13.52 7.37
C LYS A 94 -3.21 -13.47 8.84
N GLY A 95 -4.12 -13.77 9.76
CA GLY A 95 -3.77 -13.95 11.17
C GLY A 95 -3.35 -12.67 11.90
N GLN A 96 -3.64 -11.50 11.34
CA GLN A 96 -3.15 -10.20 11.81
C GLN A 96 -3.92 -9.62 13.00
N GLY A 97 -4.92 -10.34 13.52
CA GLY A 97 -5.77 -9.86 14.61
C GLY A 97 -6.63 -8.65 14.25
N LEU A 98 -6.87 -8.41 12.96
CA LEU A 98 -7.65 -7.27 12.46
C LEU A 98 -9.11 -7.39 12.90
N SER A 99 -9.70 -6.27 13.33
CA SER A 99 -11.03 -6.24 13.94
C SER A 99 -11.99 -5.22 13.29
N GLY A 100 -11.66 -4.75 12.09
CA GLY A 100 -12.49 -3.84 11.30
C GLY A 100 -13.54 -4.54 10.44
N THR A 101 -13.97 -3.87 9.38
CA THR A 101 -14.90 -4.41 8.37
C THR A 101 -14.18 -4.64 7.04
N LEU A 102 -14.86 -5.22 6.06
CA LEU A 102 -14.33 -5.34 4.71
C LEU A 102 -14.44 -3.99 3.95
N PRO A 103 -13.39 -3.56 3.22
CA PRO A 103 -13.40 -2.32 2.44
C PRO A 103 -14.49 -2.33 1.36
N LEU A 104 -15.27 -1.24 1.24
CA LEU A 104 -16.46 -1.20 0.39
C LEU A 104 -16.17 -1.45 -1.10
N ASN A 105 -15.05 -0.93 -1.59
CA ASN A 105 -14.74 -0.95 -3.01
C ASN A 105 -13.27 -1.31 -3.27
N LEU A 106 -13.06 -2.46 -3.91
CA LEU A 106 -11.75 -2.92 -4.37
C LEU A 106 -11.46 -2.48 -5.82
N THR A 107 -12.41 -1.86 -6.54
CA THR A 107 -12.19 -1.41 -7.93
C THR A 107 -11.13 -0.30 -8.04
N SER A 108 -10.83 0.38 -6.93
CA SER A 108 -9.72 1.35 -6.87
C SER A 108 -8.34 0.68 -6.88
N LEU A 109 -8.28 -0.65 -6.80
CA LEU A 109 -7.09 -1.48 -7.03
C LEU A 109 -7.32 -2.33 -8.30
N PRO A 110 -7.20 -1.73 -9.50
CA PRO A 110 -7.69 -2.34 -10.73
C PRO A 110 -6.92 -3.61 -11.16
N PHE A 111 -5.76 -3.87 -10.57
CA PHE A 111 -4.92 -5.04 -10.83
C PHE A 111 -4.90 -6.06 -9.69
N LEU A 112 -5.72 -5.85 -8.64
CA LEU A 112 -5.78 -6.77 -7.51
C LEU A 112 -6.31 -8.14 -7.95
N GLN A 113 -5.52 -9.17 -7.68
CA GLN A 113 -5.77 -10.57 -8.03
C GLN A 113 -6.12 -11.41 -6.81
N GLU A 114 -5.52 -11.12 -5.66
CA GLU A 114 -5.73 -11.87 -4.42
C GLU A 114 -5.85 -10.94 -3.22
N ILE A 115 -6.84 -11.22 -2.37
CA ILE A 115 -6.96 -10.61 -1.05
C ILE A 115 -7.23 -11.69 0.02
N ASP A 116 -6.21 -12.08 0.79
CA ASP A 116 -6.36 -13.06 1.88
C ASP A 116 -6.46 -12.32 3.22
N LEU A 117 -7.66 -12.32 3.81
CA LEU A 117 -7.93 -11.75 5.13
C LEU A 117 -8.29 -12.84 6.17
N THR A 118 -7.95 -14.10 5.89
CA THR A 118 -8.33 -15.22 6.73
C THR A 118 -7.69 -15.14 8.12
N ARG A 119 -8.32 -15.78 9.12
CA ARG A 119 -7.84 -15.81 10.52
C ARG A 119 -7.74 -14.43 11.19
N ASN A 120 -8.59 -13.50 10.78
CA ASN A 120 -8.80 -12.23 11.49
C ASN A 120 -10.16 -12.21 12.21
N TYR A 121 -10.41 -11.16 12.97
CA TYR A 121 -11.65 -10.89 13.70
C TYR A 121 -12.54 -9.85 12.99
N LEU A 122 -12.50 -9.87 11.64
CA LEU A 122 -13.29 -8.95 10.83
C LEU A 122 -14.78 -9.25 10.98
N ASN A 123 -15.60 -8.19 10.96
CA ASN A 123 -17.04 -8.29 11.09
C ASN A 123 -17.76 -7.54 9.96
N GLY A 124 -19.10 -7.60 9.97
CA GLY A 124 -19.94 -6.95 8.95
C GLY A 124 -20.32 -7.88 7.80
N THR A 125 -20.67 -7.28 6.65
CA THR A 125 -21.16 -7.99 5.47
C THR A 125 -20.13 -7.93 4.33
N ILE A 126 -20.17 -8.91 3.43
CA ILE A 126 -19.37 -8.89 2.21
C ILE A 126 -19.87 -7.73 1.32
N PRO A 127 -19.03 -6.73 0.99
CA PRO A 127 -19.46 -5.58 0.21
C PRO A 127 -19.84 -5.98 -1.21
N ARG A 128 -20.99 -5.48 -1.70
CA ARG A 128 -21.45 -5.77 -3.07
C ARG A 128 -20.43 -5.36 -4.15
N GLY A 129 -19.65 -4.32 -3.88
CA GLY A 129 -18.63 -3.80 -4.79
C GLY A 129 -17.49 -4.78 -5.08
N TRP A 130 -17.30 -5.82 -4.25
CA TRP A 130 -16.25 -6.83 -4.49
C TRP A 130 -16.50 -7.65 -5.76
N GLY A 131 -17.78 -7.88 -6.09
CA GLY A 131 -18.15 -8.55 -7.35
C GLY A 131 -17.89 -7.71 -8.60
N SER A 132 -17.62 -6.41 -8.45
CA SER A 132 -17.28 -5.51 -9.56
C SER A 132 -15.79 -5.51 -9.90
N SER A 133 -14.94 -6.14 -9.07
CA SER A 133 -13.50 -6.26 -9.34
C SER A 133 -13.26 -7.24 -10.48
N THR A 134 -12.67 -6.76 -11.58
CA THR A 134 -12.53 -7.54 -12.82
C THR A 134 -11.38 -8.54 -12.84
N ARG A 135 -10.38 -8.36 -11.96
CA ARG A 135 -9.17 -9.19 -11.91
C ARG A 135 -9.01 -10.00 -10.62
N LEU A 136 -9.93 -9.82 -9.68
CA LEU A 136 -9.90 -10.53 -8.40
C LEU A 136 -10.31 -11.99 -8.61
N ILE A 137 -9.38 -12.92 -8.40
CA ILE A 137 -9.58 -14.35 -8.64
C ILE A 137 -9.57 -15.17 -7.35
N LYS A 138 -9.08 -14.59 -6.24
CA LYS A 138 -8.97 -15.29 -4.96
C LYS A 138 -9.22 -14.35 -3.77
N MET A 139 -9.96 -14.88 -2.79
CA MET A 139 -10.29 -14.24 -1.51
C MET A 139 -10.18 -15.25 -0.36
#